data_AF-A0A660QLN6-F1
#
_entry.id   AF-A0A660QLN6-F1
#
_cell.length_a   1.000
_cell.length_b   1.000
_cell.length_c   1.000
_cell.angle_alpha   90.00
_cell.angle_beta   90.00
_cell.angle_gamma   90.00
#
_symmetry.space_group_name_H-M   'P 1'
#
loop_
_entity.id
_entity.type
_entity.pdbx_description
1 polymer ?
#
loop_
_entity_poly.entity_id
_entity_poly.type
_entity_poly.pdbx_seq_one_letter_code
_entity_poly.pdbx_strand_id
1 'polypeptide(L)'
;MKHSIVPAILILLSSHATAQQMYSELWGEHGEKWTPQSRLPDFSFAGYRFSEVPLPEPDMASNVRDFGAKGDGMHDDTQAFIRAIEETESGAIFIPAGRYAISDILWIKKPSLVLRGEGAEKTILVFPKSLDDVLPNPSQTTSGRPTSNYSWSGGFIWIKGNYRMASIVPITAEAKRGEKLLTLEKTKGLKPGQRVVVELSDTPEKTLVNHLYSDNPGDTAKIIHPVRTHFVSRIASIDGNRVELERPLRTDIRKEWNPQLKTFDPTVSEVGIENLAFEFPDTPYKGHFTEVGRNAIAIQSAADCWVRNVRIVNCDSAIFLSGMFCSIDGLEIESNRKPHKGTTGHHGITFGTDCMLKNFDFKTHFIHDITLSYLNAGNVAKNGKGINLSFDHHKKGNHENLFCNLDAGRGSEIWRCGGGASLGKHCGARGTFWSIRSKTNLQWPPTKFGPDSMNLVGIHTSGKTYTDPAGRWFEAIPPEDLRPADIHAAQLARRRGLPAE
;
A
#
# COMPACT_ATOMS: atom_id res chain seq x y z
N MET A 1 47.19 -21.06 -63.21
CA MET A 1 46.48 -21.40 -61.95
C MET A 1 46.30 -20.15 -61.11
N LYS A 2 45.05 -19.88 -60.73
CA LYS A 2 44.52 -19.07 -59.60
C LYS A 2 43.39 -18.15 -60.07
N HIS A 3 42.20 -18.74 -60.13
CA HIS A 3 40.94 -18.01 -60.12
C HIS A 3 40.78 -17.35 -58.75
N SER A 4 40.68 -16.02 -58.71
CA SER A 4 40.32 -15.29 -57.49
C SER A 4 38.81 -15.28 -57.36
N ILE A 5 38.31 -16.03 -56.38
CA ILE A 5 36.92 -16.06 -55.94
C ILE A 5 36.74 -14.85 -55.01
N VAL A 6 35.86 -13.93 -55.38
CA VAL A 6 35.41 -12.83 -54.50
C VAL A 6 34.34 -13.41 -53.57
N PRO A 7 34.47 -13.32 -52.23
CA PRO A 7 33.44 -13.80 -51.34
C PRO A 7 32.28 -12.79 -51.29
N ALA A 8 31.07 -13.26 -51.54
CA ALA A 8 29.86 -12.50 -51.28
C ALA A 8 29.68 -12.38 -49.75
N ILE A 9 29.80 -11.16 -49.23
CA ILE A 9 29.47 -10.84 -47.83
C ILE A 9 27.95 -10.85 -47.72
N LEU A 10 27.42 -11.91 -47.10
CA LEU A 10 26.00 -12.01 -46.72
C LEU A 10 25.78 -11.08 -45.52
N ILE A 11 25.21 -9.90 -45.74
CA ILE A 11 24.76 -9.02 -44.64
C ILE A 11 23.47 -9.63 -44.08
N LEU A 12 23.60 -10.34 -42.94
CA LEU A 12 22.45 -10.73 -42.12
C LEU A 12 21.85 -9.47 -41.50
N LEU A 13 20.84 -8.91 -42.17
CA LEU A 13 19.94 -7.93 -41.58
C LEU A 13 19.19 -8.64 -40.45
N SER A 14 19.61 -8.40 -39.20
CA SER A 14 18.85 -8.77 -38.02
C SER A 14 17.61 -7.88 -37.97
N SER A 15 16.49 -8.39 -38.47
CA SER A 15 15.18 -7.78 -38.22
C SER A 15 14.93 -7.85 -36.72
N HIS A 16 15.24 -6.77 -36.01
CA HIS A 16 14.70 -6.53 -34.69
C HIS A 16 13.20 -6.35 -34.91
N ALA A 17 12.43 -7.42 -34.68
CA ALA A 17 10.99 -7.30 -34.58
C ALA A 17 10.72 -6.27 -33.48
N THR A 18 10.28 -5.08 -33.87
CA THR A 18 9.78 -4.10 -32.91
C THR A 18 8.61 -4.76 -32.21
N ALA A 19 8.75 -5.03 -30.92
CA ALA A 19 7.69 -5.61 -30.10
C ALA A 19 6.41 -4.79 -30.31
N GLN A 20 5.32 -5.47 -30.67
CA GLN A 20 4.06 -4.82 -30.98
C GLN A 20 3.48 -4.28 -29.68
N GLN A 21 3.34 -2.96 -29.56
CA GLN A 21 2.65 -2.37 -28.44
C GLN A 21 1.19 -2.84 -28.43
N MET A 22 0.72 -3.27 -27.27
CA MET A 22 -0.63 -3.76 -27.07
C MET A 22 -1.33 -2.93 -26.00
N TYR A 23 -2.60 -2.62 -26.24
CA TYR A 23 -3.41 -1.79 -25.36
C TYR A 23 -4.54 -2.60 -24.74
N SER A 24 -4.82 -2.35 -23.47
CA SER A 24 -5.90 -3.06 -22.77
C SER A 24 -7.27 -2.65 -23.28
N GLU A 25 -8.22 -3.58 -23.28
CA GLU A 25 -9.63 -3.29 -23.56
C GLU A 25 -10.30 -2.45 -22.45
N LEU A 26 -9.75 -2.41 -21.23
CA LEU A 26 -10.27 -1.59 -20.11
C LEU A 26 -9.83 -0.14 -20.16
N TRP A 27 -8.65 0.13 -20.72
CA TRP A 27 -8.06 1.47 -20.75
C TRP A 27 -8.09 2.07 -22.15
N GLY A 28 -7.74 1.28 -23.16
CA GLY A 28 -7.40 1.78 -24.48
C GLY A 28 -5.99 2.33 -24.54
N GLU A 29 -5.72 3.17 -25.53
CA GLU A 29 -4.40 3.78 -25.71
C GLU A 29 -4.20 5.01 -24.80
N HIS A 30 -5.25 5.82 -24.64
CA HIS A 30 -5.22 7.09 -23.93
C HIS A 30 -6.27 7.19 -22.81
N GLY A 31 -6.84 6.05 -22.39
CA GLY A 31 -7.92 6.02 -21.39
C GLY A 31 -9.30 6.29 -21.98
N GLU A 32 -9.45 6.24 -23.30
CA GLU A 32 -10.71 6.50 -24.01
C GLU A 32 -11.78 5.44 -23.74
N LYS A 33 -11.39 4.23 -23.30
CA LYS A 33 -12.32 3.15 -22.92
C LYS A 33 -12.68 3.18 -21.43
N TRP A 34 -12.05 4.05 -20.65
CA TRP A 34 -12.19 4.07 -19.21
C TRP A 34 -13.14 5.17 -18.71
N THR A 35 -13.96 4.80 -17.73
CA THR A 35 -14.75 5.73 -16.91
C THR A 35 -14.69 5.33 -15.44
N PRO A 36 -14.98 6.24 -14.49
CA PRO A 36 -15.09 5.89 -13.07
C PRO A 36 -16.12 4.79 -12.75
N GLN A 37 -17.14 4.63 -13.59
CA GLN A 37 -18.16 3.59 -13.47
C GLN A 37 -17.69 2.23 -14.00
N SER A 38 -16.67 2.22 -14.87
CA SER A 38 -16.12 0.98 -15.44
C SER A 38 -15.57 0.04 -14.37
N ARG A 39 -15.31 -1.22 -14.75
CA ARG A 39 -14.77 -2.23 -13.82
C ARG A 39 -13.32 -1.97 -13.38
N LEU A 40 -12.56 -1.14 -14.11
CA LEU A 40 -11.23 -0.69 -13.72
C LEU A 40 -11.37 0.49 -12.75
N PRO A 41 -11.01 0.35 -11.46
CA PRO A 41 -11.13 1.44 -10.49
C PRO A 41 -10.27 2.66 -10.83
N ASP A 42 -10.64 3.81 -10.27
CA ASP A 42 -9.78 5.00 -10.25
C ASP A 42 -8.76 4.90 -9.10
N PHE A 43 -7.50 4.65 -9.46
CA PHE A 43 -6.39 4.56 -8.51
C PHE A 43 -5.59 5.87 -8.40
N SER A 44 -5.89 6.88 -9.22
CA SER A 44 -5.09 8.11 -9.33
C SER A 44 -4.99 8.95 -8.05
N PHE A 45 -5.80 8.64 -7.04
CA PHE A 45 -5.85 9.31 -5.75
C PHE A 45 -5.03 8.62 -4.65
N ALA A 46 -4.37 7.50 -4.94
CA ALA A 46 -3.60 6.77 -3.94
C ALA A 46 -2.30 7.52 -3.59
N GLY A 47 -1.92 7.50 -2.31
CA GLY A 47 -0.68 8.08 -1.80
C GLY A 47 -0.82 9.52 -1.29
N TYR A 48 0.33 10.09 -0.95
CA TYR A 48 0.49 11.41 -0.32
C TYR A 48 -0.37 12.47 -1.00
N ARG A 49 -1.21 13.16 -0.21
CA ARG A 49 -2.05 14.28 -0.67
C ARG A 49 -2.80 13.96 -1.97
N PHE A 50 -3.42 12.78 -2.02
CA PHE A 50 -4.16 12.29 -3.17
C PHE A 50 -3.34 12.20 -4.48
N SER A 51 -2.01 12.05 -4.40
CA SER A 51 -1.09 12.11 -5.55
C SER A 51 -1.14 13.43 -6.34
N GLU A 52 -1.53 14.53 -5.70
CA GLU A 52 -1.64 15.85 -6.36
C GLU A 52 -0.33 16.63 -6.37
N VAL A 53 0.51 16.39 -5.37
CA VAL A 53 1.77 17.06 -5.15
C VAL A 53 2.88 16.03 -4.94
N PRO A 54 4.14 16.36 -5.27
CA PRO A 54 5.28 15.49 -4.92
C PRO A 54 5.44 15.40 -3.40
N LEU A 55 6.21 14.41 -2.94
CA LEU A 55 6.64 14.34 -1.54
C LEU A 55 7.44 15.60 -1.20
N PRO A 56 7.20 16.22 -0.03
CA PRO A 56 7.83 17.49 0.30
C PRO A 56 9.31 17.31 0.67
N GLU A 57 10.04 18.41 0.66
CA GLU A 57 11.42 18.51 1.14
C GLU A 57 11.52 19.64 2.17
N PRO A 58 10.98 19.45 3.39
CA PRO A 58 11.01 20.50 4.40
C PRO A 58 12.43 20.87 4.80
N ASP A 59 12.63 22.14 5.17
CA ASP A 59 13.89 22.66 5.67
C ASP A 59 14.36 21.93 6.94
N MET A 60 15.67 21.90 7.14
CA MET A 60 16.25 21.37 8.37
C MET A 60 15.94 22.31 9.53
N ALA A 61 15.23 21.80 10.54
CA ALA A 61 14.87 22.54 11.73
C ALA A 61 15.84 22.30 12.89
N SER A 62 16.41 21.10 12.99
CA SER A 62 17.32 20.74 14.07
C SER A 62 18.23 19.57 13.68
N ASN A 63 19.27 19.30 14.47
CA ASN A 63 20.18 18.17 14.28
C ASN A 63 20.21 17.31 15.54
N VAL A 64 20.08 15.98 15.42
CA VAL A 64 20.10 15.07 16.59
C VAL A 64 21.36 15.20 17.46
N ARG A 65 22.47 15.65 16.88
CA ARG A 65 23.74 15.89 17.62
C ARG A 65 23.64 17.06 18.59
N ASP A 66 22.80 18.06 18.30
CA ASP A 66 22.56 19.19 19.20
C ASP A 66 21.83 18.74 20.48
N PHE A 67 21.12 17.61 20.39
CA PHE A 67 20.48 16.93 21.52
C PHE A 67 21.37 15.86 22.16
N GLY A 68 22.64 15.75 21.75
CA GLY A 68 23.64 14.88 22.38
C GLY A 68 23.89 13.54 21.69
N ALA A 69 23.27 13.25 20.54
CA ALA A 69 23.52 12.02 19.80
C ALA A 69 24.98 11.91 19.36
N LYS A 70 25.57 10.71 19.45
CA LYS A 70 26.95 10.41 19.09
C LYS A 70 27.06 9.75 17.72
N GLY A 71 26.19 8.79 17.42
CA GLY A 71 26.23 8.07 16.13
C GLY A 71 27.46 7.18 15.96
N ASP A 72 28.02 6.66 17.05
CA ASP A 72 29.23 5.80 17.06
C ASP A 72 28.92 4.29 17.09
N GLY A 73 27.64 3.91 17.14
CA GLY A 73 27.13 2.54 17.19
C GLY A 73 27.19 1.87 18.56
N MET A 74 27.70 2.56 19.59
CA MET A 74 27.87 2.05 20.95
C MET A 74 27.09 2.86 21.98
N HIS A 75 27.10 4.20 21.85
CA HIS A 75 26.33 5.08 22.71
C HIS A 75 24.83 4.90 22.45
N ASP A 76 24.06 4.81 23.53
CA ASP A 76 22.61 4.80 23.44
C ASP A 76 22.10 6.21 23.12
N ASP A 77 21.77 6.43 21.85
CA ASP A 77 21.34 7.73 21.31
C ASP A 77 19.84 7.99 21.53
N THR A 78 19.11 7.06 22.14
CA THR A 78 17.64 7.11 22.24
C THR A 78 17.13 8.42 22.84
N GLN A 79 17.72 8.88 23.94
CA GLN A 79 17.26 10.10 24.62
C GLN A 79 17.54 11.36 23.82
N ALA A 80 18.58 11.38 22.98
CA ALA A 80 18.83 12.50 22.08
C ALA A 80 17.76 12.56 20.98
N PHE A 81 17.35 11.41 20.43
CA PHE A 81 16.26 11.35 19.45
C PHE A 81 14.91 11.73 20.05
N ILE A 82 14.59 11.26 21.28
CA ILE A 82 13.35 11.63 21.97
C ILE A 82 13.28 13.15 22.16
N ARG A 83 14.35 13.78 22.68
CA ARG A 83 14.41 15.24 22.82
C ARG A 83 14.28 15.97 21.50
N ALA A 84 14.99 15.52 20.47
CA ALA A 84 14.89 16.11 19.13
C ALA A 84 13.44 16.09 18.61
N ILE A 85 12.74 14.95 18.78
CA ILE A 85 11.33 14.79 18.40
C ILE A 85 10.43 15.70 19.24
N GLU A 86 10.63 15.78 20.54
CA GLU A 86 9.79 16.58 21.45
C GLU A 86 9.96 18.09 21.21
N GLU A 87 11.20 18.56 21.09
CA GLU A 87 11.56 19.98 21.03
C GLU A 87 11.44 20.60 19.63
N THR A 88 11.54 19.80 18.56
CA THR A 88 11.38 20.33 17.18
C THR A 88 9.90 20.53 16.84
N GLU A 89 9.44 21.76 16.69
CA GLU A 89 8.02 22.06 16.42
C GLU A 89 7.55 21.53 15.06
N SER A 90 8.32 21.79 13.99
CA SER A 90 8.05 21.33 12.64
C SER A 90 9.34 21.35 11.80
N GLY A 91 9.34 20.65 10.67
CA GLY A 91 10.47 20.57 9.75
C GLY A 91 11.29 19.28 9.90
N ALA A 92 12.45 19.25 9.27
CA ALA A 92 13.31 18.06 9.27
C ALA A 92 14.30 18.09 10.46
N ILE A 93 14.26 17.03 11.26
CA ILE A 93 15.33 16.66 12.18
C ILE A 93 16.38 15.93 11.37
N PHE A 94 17.53 16.57 11.20
CA PHE A 94 18.67 16.02 10.48
C PHE A 94 19.41 15.00 11.35
N ILE A 95 19.71 13.85 10.75
CA ILE A 95 20.45 12.75 11.34
C ILE A 95 21.73 12.56 10.50
N PRO A 96 22.87 13.12 10.94
CA PRO A 96 24.10 13.03 10.16
C PRO A 96 24.57 11.59 9.94
N ALA A 97 25.50 11.36 9.02
CA ALA A 97 26.12 10.06 8.84
C ALA A 97 26.68 9.51 10.17
N GLY A 98 26.43 8.22 10.43
CA GLY A 98 26.73 7.56 11.69
C GLY A 98 25.85 6.33 11.93
N ARG A 99 26.17 5.60 13.00
CA ARG A 99 25.40 4.46 13.50
C ARG A 99 24.81 4.82 14.86
N TYR A 100 23.50 4.90 14.99
CA TYR A 100 22.84 5.38 16.19
C TYR A 100 22.16 4.21 16.90
N ALA A 101 22.64 3.83 18.08
CA ALA A 101 22.01 2.74 18.84
C ALA A 101 20.74 3.28 19.52
N ILE A 102 19.60 2.68 19.20
CA ILE A 102 18.29 3.07 19.73
C ILE A 102 17.70 1.89 20.49
N SER A 103 17.50 2.05 21.80
CA SER A 103 17.09 0.99 22.72
C SER A 103 15.66 1.14 23.26
N ASP A 104 14.90 2.12 22.78
CA ASP A 104 13.47 2.33 23.07
C ASP A 104 12.71 2.80 21.80
N ILE A 105 11.38 2.83 21.87
CA ILE A 105 10.49 3.28 20.79
C ILE A 105 10.54 4.81 20.65
N LEU A 106 10.77 5.28 19.43
CA LEU A 106 10.66 6.68 19.04
C LEU A 106 9.21 6.99 18.61
N TRP A 107 8.45 7.60 19.52
CA TRP A 107 7.05 7.97 19.28
C TRP A 107 6.94 9.31 18.57
N ILE A 108 6.23 9.36 17.44
CA ILE A 108 5.86 10.61 16.76
C ILE A 108 4.34 10.76 16.81
N LYS A 109 3.87 11.65 17.69
CA LYS A 109 2.43 11.88 17.97
C LYS A 109 1.96 13.29 17.62
N LYS A 110 2.76 14.03 16.85
CA LYS A 110 2.48 15.38 16.36
C LYS A 110 2.74 15.47 14.85
N PRO A 111 2.11 16.41 14.14
CA PRO A 111 2.26 16.53 12.69
C PRO A 111 3.56 17.24 12.28
N SER A 112 3.81 17.31 10.97
CA SER A 112 4.80 18.20 10.34
C SER A 112 6.26 17.98 10.72
N LEU A 113 6.66 16.73 10.99
CA LEU A 113 8.01 16.37 11.42
C LEU A 113 8.64 15.36 10.47
N VAL A 114 9.92 15.53 10.14
CA VAL A 114 10.65 14.57 9.30
C VAL A 114 11.92 14.11 10.02
N LEU A 115 12.14 12.79 10.09
CA LEU A 115 13.44 12.22 10.43
C LEU A 115 14.21 11.99 9.13
N ARG A 116 15.29 12.76 8.90
CA ARG A 116 16.04 12.72 7.63
C ARG A 116 17.52 12.40 7.87
N GLY A 117 17.98 11.27 7.33
CA GLY A 117 19.39 10.93 7.28
C GLY A 117 20.15 11.54 6.09
N GLU A 118 21.47 11.31 6.05
CA GLU A 118 22.35 11.67 4.91
C GLU A 118 22.35 10.66 3.76
N GLY A 119 21.54 9.61 3.85
CA GLY A 119 21.44 8.51 2.89
C GLY A 119 21.37 7.16 3.59
N ALA A 120 20.65 6.21 2.99
CA ALA A 120 20.43 4.88 3.56
C ALA A 120 21.73 4.09 3.82
N GLU A 121 22.81 4.36 3.07
CA GLU A 121 24.11 3.73 3.27
C GLU A 121 24.99 4.45 4.31
N LYS A 122 24.59 5.63 4.78
CA LYS A 122 25.40 6.51 5.64
C LYS A 122 24.85 6.67 7.05
N THR A 123 23.52 6.72 7.17
CA THR A 123 22.81 6.94 8.43
C THR A 123 22.08 5.67 8.81
N ILE A 124 22.51 5.01 9.88
CA ILE A 124 21.99 3.69 10.28
C ILE A 124 21.47 3.79 11.70
N LEU A 125 20.18 3.49 11.89
CA LEU A 125 19.58 3.29 13.21
C LEU A 125 19.69 1.81 13.57
N VAL A 126 20.39 1.52 14.66
CA VAL A 126 20.68 0.15 15.12
C VAL A 126 19.79 -0.15 16.33
N PHE A 127 19.00 -1.22 16.25
CA PHE A 127 18.04 -1.59 17.29
C PHE A 127 18.48 -2.90 17.98
N PRO A 128 19.31 -2.84 19.04
CA PRO A 128 19.87 -4.04 19.68
C PRO A 128 18.82 -4.86 20.45
N LYS A 129 17.72 -4.22 20.86
CA LYS A 129 16.60 -4.85 21.58
C LYS A 129 15.44 -5.16 20.63
N SER A 130 14.57 -6.08 21.02
CA SER A 130 13.26 -6.26 20.37
C SER A 130 12.20 -5.37 21.01
N LEU A 131 11.07 -5.13 20.32
CA LEU A 131 9.96 -4.41 20.94
C LEU A 131 9.40 -5.12 22.18
N ASP A 132 9.45 -6.45 22.25
CA ASP A 132 9.08 -7.19 23.47
C ASP A 132 10.03 -6.94 24.64
N ASP A 133 11.33 -6.72 24.40
CA ASP A 133 12.28 -6.37 25.46
C ASP A 133 12.03 -4.95 26.00
N VAL A 134 11.52 -4.06 25.13
CA VAL A 134 11.29 -2.64 25.43
C VAL A 134 9.91 -2.41 26.06
N LEU A 135 8.87 -2.98 25.45
CA LEU A 135 7.47 -2.84 25.85
C LEU A 135 6.77 -4.20 25.64
N PRO A 136 6.85 -5.13 26.61
CA PRO A 136 6.25 -6.46 26.50
C PRO A 136 4.77 -6.41 26.14
N ASN A 137 4.35 -7.14 25.11
CA ASN A 137 2.97 -7.11 24.63
C ASN A 137 2.47 -8.53 24.24
N PRO A 138 2.28 -9.42 25.24
CA PRO A 138 1.92 -10.81 24.98
C PRO A 138 0.53 -10.93 24.35
N SER A 139 0.38 -11.94 23.49
CA SER A 139 -0.85 -12.23 22.76
C SER A 139 -0.98 -13.72 22.47
N GLN A 140 -2.03 -14.10 21.75
CA GLN A 140 -2.24 -15.47 21.29
C GLN A 140 -2.75 -15.48 19.85
N THR A 141 -2.36 -16.51 19.09
CA THR A 141 -2.93 -16.76 17.77
C THR A 141 -4.41 -17.16 17.91
N THR A 142 -5.14 -17.22 16.79
CA THR A 142 -6.52 -17.73 16.78
C THR A 142 -6.66 -19.17 17.25
N SER A 143 -5.57 -19.95 17.30
CA SER A 143 -5.53 -21.30 17.85
C SER A 143 -5.09 -21.35 19.32
N GLY A 144 -4.95 -20.20 19.98
CA GLY A 144 -4.52 -20.09 21.38
C GLY A 144 -3.02 -20.25 21.61
N ARG A 145 -2.19 -20.29 20.55
CA ARG A 145 -0.73 -20.41 20.71
C ARG A 145 -0.18 -19.07 21.21
N PRO A 146 0.59 -19.03 22.32
CA PRO A 146 1.25 -17.80 22.78
C PRO A 146 2.14 -17.19 21.69
N THR A 147 2.08 -15.87 21.57
CA THR A 147 2.87 -15.05 20.64
C THR A 147 2.99 -13.62 21.18
N SER A 148 3.66 -12.73 20.46
CA SER A 148 3.62 -11.28 20.71
C SER A 148 2.62 -10.58 19.79
N ASN A 149 2.00 -9.50 20.26
CA ASN A 149 1.25 -8.59 19.38
C ASN A 149 2.14 -7.92 18.34
N TYR A 150 3.46 -7.91 18.52
CA TYR A 150 4.40 -7.42 17.50
C TYR A 150 4.55 -8.35 16.29
N SER A 151 3.91 -9.53 16.29
CA SER A 151 3.70 -10.31 15.08
C SER A 151 2.87 -9.59 14.02
N TRP A 152 2.05 -8.60 14.37
CA TRP A 152 1.16 -7.91 13.43
C TRP A 152 0.96 -6.42 13.73
N SER A 153 1.86 -5.81 14.53
CA SER A 153 1.77 -4.40 14.89
C SER A 153 3.10 -3.82 15.35
N GLY A 154 3.13 -2.50 15.55
CA GLY A 154 4.23 -1.79 16.19
C GLY A 154 5.46 -1.59 15.33
N GLY A 155 6.31 -0.67 15.75
CA GLY A 155 7.57 -0.32 15.10
C GLY A 155 8.43 0.49 16.05
N PHE A 156 9.75 0.44 15.87
CA PHE A 156 10.67 1.25 16.67
C PHE A 156 10.54 2.74 16.36
N ILE A 157 10.17 3.12 15.13
CA ILE A 157 9.65 4.45 14.85
C ILE A 157 8.13 4.33 14.68
N TRP A 158 7.39 4.94 15.60
CA TRP A 158 5.94 4.79 15.68
C TRP A 158 5.23 6.13 15.50
N ILE A 159 4.74 6.36 14.28
CA ILE A 159 3.88 7.49 13.92
C ILE A 159 2.46 7.12 14.31
N LYS A 160 1.88 7.81 15.30
CA LYS A 160 0.57 7.45 15.86
C LYS A 160 -0.34 8.65 16.05
N GLY A 161 -1.45 8.67 15.31
CA GLY A 161 -2.47 9.71 15.37
C GLY A 161 -3.88 9.20 15.66
N ASN A 162 -4.85 10.03 15.31
CA ASN A 162 -6.28 9.74 15.30
C ASN A 162 -6.94 10.57 14.17
N TYR A 163 -7.83 9.97 13.37
CA TYR A 163 -8.49 10.66 12.26
C TYR A 163 -9.58 11.67 12.65
N ARG A 164 -10.07 11.64 13.90
CA ARG A 164 -11.21 12.43 14.41
C ARG A 164 -12.40 12.50 13.43
N MET A 165 -13.19 11.42 13.39
CA MET A 165 -14.35 11.28 12.51
C MET A 165 -15.68 11.46 13.26
N ALA A 166 -16.07 12.70 13.53
CA ALA A 166 -17.37 13.03 14.11
C ALA A 166 -18.46 13.05 13.03
N SER A 167 -19.65 12.53 13.33
CA SER A 167 -20.79 12.60 12.41
C SER A 167 -21.19 14.05 12.18
N ILE A 168 -21.33 14.43 10.91
CA ILE A 168 -21.81 15.75 10.50
C ILE A 168 -23.30 15.66 10.19
N VAL A 169 -23.66 14.81 9.21
CA VAL A 169 -25.00 14.77 8.64
C VAL A 169 -25.27 13.45 7.90
N PRO A 170 -26.52 12.93 7.93
CA PRO A 170 -26.92 11.80 7.09
C PRO A 170 -26.87 12.13 5.59
N ILE A 171 -26.55 11.11 4.79
CA ILE A 171 -26.73 11.12 3.34
C ILE A 171 -28.12 10.54 3.06
N THR A 172 -28.99 11.28 2.37
CA THR A 172 -30.43 10.99 2.31
C THR A 172 -30.89 10.36 1.00
N ALA A 173 -30.07 10.44 -0.06
CA ALA A 173 -30.32 9.80 -1.34
C ALA A 173 -29.31 8.68 -1.60
N GLU A 174 -29.75 7.67 -2.36
CA GLU A 174 -28.85 6.66 -2.91
C GLU A 174 -27.99 7.25 -4.02
N ALA A 175 -26.82 6.66 -4.20
CA ALA A 175 -25.86 7.01 -5.24
C ALA A 175 -25.14 5.74 -5.70
N LYS A 176 -24.63 5.74 -6.92
CA LYS A 176 -23.88 4.62 -7.48
C LYS A 176 -22.39 4.85 -7.39
N ARG A 177 -21.63 3.76 -7.27
CA ARG A 177 -20.18 3.78 -7.48
C ARG A 177 -19.85 4.52 -8.79
N GLY A 178 -18.83 5.38 -8.76
CA GLY A 178 -18.42 6.22 -9.87
C GLY A 178 -19.09 7.59 -9.90
N GLU A 179 -20.23 7.78 -9.23
CA GLU A 179 -20.83 9.10 -9.07
C GLU A 179 -20.06 9.95 -8.06
N LYS A 180 -20.25 11.28 -8.13
CA LYS A 180 -19.62 12.24 -7.21
C LYS A 180 -20.62 13.01 -6.36
N LEU A 181 -21.90 12.95 -6.69
CA LEU A 181 -22.93 13.76 -6.07
C LEU A 181 -23.53 13.05 -4.86
N LEU A 182 -23.56 13.73 -3.73
CA LEU A 182 -24.29 13.31 -2.54
C LEU A 182 -25.45 14.27 -2.28
N THR A 183 -26.59 13.72 -1.87
CA THR A 183 -27.68 14.53 -1.30
C THR A 183 -27.68 14.33 0.21
N LEU A 184 -27.56 15.43 0.95
CA LEU A 184 -27.48 15.43 2.40
C LEU A 184 -28.80 15.90 3.00
N GLU A 185 -29.02 15.64 4.29
CA GLU A 185 -30.12 16.26 5.03
C GLU A 185 -29.97 17.79 5.08
N LYS A 186 -28.74 18.28 5.25
CA LYS A 186 -28.36 19.71 5.27
C LYS A 186 -26.87 19.89 5.00
N THR A 187 -26.49 21.10 4.60
CA THR A 187 -25.10 21.48 4.26
C THR A 187 -24.53 22.59 5.15
N LYS A 188 -25.29 23.04 6.16
CA LYS A 188 -24.86 24.11 7.06
C LYS A 188 -23.53 23.77 7.75
N GLY A 189 -22.54 24.64 7.59
CA GLY A 189 -21.19 24.48 8.17
C GLY A 189 -20.19 23.71 7.31
N LEU A 190 -20.65 23.14 6.19
CA LEU A 190 -19.76 22.57 5.17
C LEU A 190 -19.17 23.67 4.28
N LYS A 191 -17.97 23.43 3.75
CA LYS A 191 -17.31 24.34 2.82
C LYS A 191 -16.59 23.57 1.70
N PRO A 192 -16.53 24.11 0.47
CA PRO A 192 -15.61 23.62 -0.55
C PRO A 192 -14.18 23.49 -0.02
N GLY A 193 -13.47 22.46 -0.46
CA GLY A 193 -12.13 22.08 -0.01
C GLY A 193 -12.07 21.29 1.30
N GLN A 194 -13.17 21.20 2.07
CA GLN A 194 -13.18 20.43 3.32
C GLN A 194 -13.03 18.93 3.05
N ARG A 195 -12.06 18.27 3.72
CA ARG A 195 -11.97 16.80 3.74
C ARG A 195 -13.07 16.22 4.63
N VAL A 196 -13.76 15.23 4.08
CA VAL A 196 -14.89 14.54 4.70
C VAL A 196 -14.76 13.03 4.47
N VAL A 197 -15.41 12.25 5.33
CA VAL A 197 -15.53 10.81 5.18
C VAL A 197 -16.98 10.46 4.86
N VAL A 198 -17.17 9.66 3.81
CA VAL A 198 -18.40 8.91 3.61
C VAL A 198 -18.26 7.59 4.37
N GLU A 199 -19.01 7.42 5.45
CA GLU A 199 -19.07 6.19 6.24
C GLU A 199 -20.31 5.39 5.88
N LEU A 200 -20.13 4.10 5.58
CA LEU A 200 -21.22 3.14 5.42
C LEU A 200 -21.10 2.09 6.52
N SER A 201 -22.21 1.72 7.12
CA SER A 201 -22.30 0.67 8.14
C SER A 201 -23.07 -0.51 7.59
N ASP A 202 -22.51 -1.71 7.72
CA ASP A 202 -23.13 -2.93 7.22
C ASP A 202 -24.43 -3.29 7.96
N THR A 203 -25.27 -4.08 7.31
CA THR A 203 -26.46 -4.67 7.93
C THR A 203 -26.10 -5.96 8.69
N PRO A 204 -26.97 -6.45 9.59
CA PRO A 204 -26.81 -7.78 10.20
C PRO A 204 -26.71 -8.92 9.16
N GLU A 205 -27.35 -8.77 8.00
CA GLU A 205 -27.35 -9.70 6.87
C GLU A 205 -26.09 -9.59 5.98
N LYS A 206 -25.17 -8.68 6.33
CA LYS A 206 -23.88 -8.48 5.66
C LYS A 206 -24.01 -8.00 4.21
N THR A 207 -25.04 -7.22 3.89
CA THR A 207 -25.29 -6.81 2.49
C THR A 207 -24.20 -5.89 1.96
N LEU A 208 -23.52 -5.11 2.82
CA LEU A 208 -22.36 -4.31 2.42
C LEU A 208 -21.16 -5.22 2.16
N VAL A 209 -20.83 -6.17 3.05
CA VAL A 209 -19.73 -7.13 2.79
C VAL A 209 -19.96 -7.87 1.48
N ASN A 210 -21.17 -8.38 1.23
CA ASN A 210 -21.50 -9.06 -0.02
C ASN A 210 -21.23 -8.16 -1.23
N HIS A 211 -21.67 -6.90 -1.17
CA HIS A 211 -21.41 -5.93 -2.22
C HIS A 211 -19.92 -5.64 -2.44
N LEU A 212 -19.11 -5.58 -1.36
CA LEU A 212 -17.65 -5.42 -1.44
C LEU A 212 -16.94 -6.61 -2.11
N TYR A 213 -17.63 -7.74 -2.29
CA TYR A 213 -17.16 -8.92 -3.03
C TYR A 213 -17.91 -9.15 -4.34
N SER A 214 -18.62 -8.15 -4.88
CA SER A 214 -19.49 -8.31 -6.06
C SER A 214 -20.47 -9.47 -5.89
N ASP A 215 -21.10 -9.54 -4.70
CA ASP A 215 -22.05 -10.56 -4.27
C ASP A 215 -21.48 -12.01 -4.27
N ASN A 216 -20.15 -12.15 -4.25
CA ASN A 216 -19.46 -13.44 -4.18
C ASN A 216 -18.39 -13.48 -3.08
N PRO A 217 -18.79 -13.35 -1.80
CA PRO A 217 -17.87 -13.21 -0.68
C PRO A 217 -17.22 -14.52 -0.24
N GLY A 218 -17.75 -15.68 -0.64
CA GLY A 218 -17.38 -16.97 -0.05
C GLY A 218 -17.91 -17.11 1.39
N ASP A 219 -17.24 -17.89 2.22
CA ASP A 219 -17.67 -18.12 3.61
C ASP A 219 -17.31 -16.92 4.50
N THR A 220 -18.34 -16.26 5.04
CA THR A 220 -18.23 -15.07 5.93
C THR A 220 -18.75 -15.34 7.35
N ALA A 221 -18.88 -16.61 7.77
CA ALA A 221 -19.50 -16.97 9.04
C ALA A 221 -18.85 -16.31 10.27
N LYS A 222 -17.53 -16.01 10.22
CA LYS A 222 -16.79 -15.36 11.31
C LYS A 222 -16.76 -13.84 11.24
N ILE A 223 -17.39 -13.23 10.23
CA ILE A 223 -17.70 -11.80 10.25
C ILE A 223 -18.98 -11.62 11.05
N ILE A 224 -18.85 -11.54 12.38
CA ILE A 224 -20.00 -11.50 13.32
C ILE A 224 -20.37 -10.09 13.78
N HIS A 225 -19.57 -9.09 13.42
CA HIS A 225 -19.84 -7.68 13.70
C HIS A 225 -19.97 -6.92 12.38
N PRO A 226 -20.93 -5.99 12.27
CA PRO A 226 -21.08 -5.14 11.09
C PRO A 226 -19.77 -4.43 10.75
N VAL A 227 -19.39 -4.46 9.47
CA VAL A 227 -18.23 -3.71 8.99
C VAL A 227 -18.59 -2.24 8.77
N ARG A 228 -17.57 -1.38 8.75
CA ARG A 228 -17.73 0.03 8.38
C ARG A 228 -16.69 0.43 7.36
N THR A 229 -17.11 0.95 6.22
CA THR A 229 -16.19 1.49 5.21
C THR A 229 -16.00 2.98 5.42
N HIS A 230 -14.81 3.47 5.10
CA HIS A 230 -14.47 4.89 5.15
C HIS A 230 -13.91 5.31 3.81
N PHE A 231 -14.62 6.20 3.12
CA PHE A 231 -14.18 6.78 1.87
C PHE A 231 -13.92 8.28 2.06
N VAL A 232 -12.65 8.68 1.98
CA VAL A 232 -12.25 10.07 2.18
C VAL A 232 -12.21 10.82 0.86
N SER A 233 -12.76 12.03 0.86
CA SER A 233 -12.81 12.94 -0.30
C SER A 233 -12.83 14.39 0.18
N ARG A 234 -12.59 15.36 -0.70
CA ARG A 234 -12.93 16.78 -0.45
C ARG A 234 -14.25 17.16 -1.11
N ILE A 235 -14.94 18.10 -0.47
CA ILE A 235 -16.11 18.78 -1.05
C ILE A 235 -15.61 19.68 -2.19
N ALA A 236 -16.00 19.39 -3.43
CA ALA A 236 -15.68 20.23 -4.58
C ALA A 236 -16.63 21.43 -4.67
N SER A 237 -17.93 21.18 -4.53
CA SER A 237 -18.97 22.22 -4.63
C SER A 237 -20.16 21.90 -3.71
N ILE A 238 -20.94 22.93 -3.39
CA ILE A 238 -22.17 22.83 -2.60
C ILE A 238 -23.27 23.59 -3.34
N ASP A 239 -24.40 22.93 -3.58
CA ASP A 239 -25.60 23.53 -4.16
C ASP A 239 -26.84 23.08 -3.38
N GLY A 240 -27.45 23.99 -2.61
CA GLY A 240 -28.53 23.65 -1.69
C GLY A 240 -28.12 22.55 -0.70
N ASN A 241 -28.81 21.41 -0.76
CA ASN A 241 -28.50 20.23 0.06
C ASN A 241 -27.62 19.19 -0.64
N ARG A 242 -27.09 19.51 -1.83
CA ARG A 242 -26.22 18.65 -2.61
C ARG A 242 -24.77 19.05 -2.44
N VAL A 243 -23.92 18.03 -2.36
CA VAL A 243 -22.47 18.16 -2.26
C VAL A 243 -21.85 17.34 -3.38
N GLU A 244 -21.02 17.96 -4.19
CA GLU A 244 -20.16 17.24 -5.14
C GLU A 244 -18.84 16.91 -4.47
N LEU A 245 -18.44 15.65 -4.52
CA LEU A 245 -17.13 15.17 -4.09
C LEU A 245 -16.11 15.37 -5.22
N GLU A 246 -14.86 15.66 -4.87
CA GLU A 246 -13.80 15.80 -5.89
C GLU A 246 -13.54 14.51 -6.67
N ARG A 247 -13.73 13.37 -6.00
CA ARG A 247 -13.43 12.03 -6.55
C ARG A 247 -14.66 11.13 -6.55
N PRO A 248 -14.75 10.23 -7.56
CA PRO A 248 -15.85 9.28 -7.70
C PRO A 248 -15.96 8.33 -6.51
N LEU A 249 -17.19 8.01 -6.09
CA LEU A 249 -17.48 7.03 -5.05
C LEU A 249 -16.91 5.65 -5.40
N ARG A 250 -16.31 4.98 -4.41
CA ARG A 250 -15.75 3.62 -4.51
C ARG A 250 -16.79 2.50 -4.36
N THR A 251 -17.89 2.82 -3.69
CA THR A 251 -18.95 1.90 -3.29
C THR A 251 -20.30 2.57 -3.53
N ASP A 252 -21.33 1.79 -3.83
CA ASP A 252 -22.69 2.32 -3.84
C ASP A 252 -23.04 2.96 -2.49
N ILE A 253 -24.00 3.88 -2.51
CA ILE A 253 -24.67 4.40 -1.32
C ILE A 253 -26.08 3.82 -1.33
N ARG A 254 -26.37 2.95 -0.37
CA ARG A 254 -27.70 2.39 -0.14
C ARG A 254 -28.20 2.80 1.23
N LYS A 255 -29.49 3.12 1.35
CA LYS A 255 -30.06 3.62 2.63
C LYS A 255 -29.92 2.61 3.77
N GLU A 256 -30.01 1.32 3.46
CA GLU A 256 -29.83 0.23 4.43
C GLU A 256 -28.45 0.24 5.10
N TRP A 257 -27.44 0.86 4.48
CA TRP A 257 -26.09 0.97 5.04
C TRP A 257 -25.87 2.20 5.94
N ASN A 258 -26.95 2.86 6.37
CA ASN A 258 -26.92 4.04 7.23
C ASN A 258 -25.82 5.05 6.84
N PRO A 259 -25.86 5.61 5.61
CA PRO A 259 -24.77 6.40 5.07
C PRO A 259 -24.65 7.75 5.78
N GLN A 260 -23.44 8.06 6.25
CA GLN A 260 -23.14 9.28 7.00
C GLN A 260 -21.99 10.06 6.35
N LEU A 261 -22.11 11.38 6.34
CA LEU A 261 -20.98 12.27 6.11
C LEU A 261 -20.36 12.65 7.46
N LYS A 262 -19.04 12.47 7.59
CA LYS A 262 -18.27 12.69 8.83
C LYS A 262 -17.07 13.60 8.58
N THR A 263 -16.53 14.18 9.66
CA THR A 263 -15.28 14.94 9.58
C THR A 263 -14.10 14.03 9.26
N PHE A 264 -13.06 14.60 8.63
CA PHE A 264 -11.74 13.98 8.54
C PHE A 264 -10.69 14.99 9.00
N ASP A 265 -10.25 14.88 10.24
CA ASP A 265 -9.33 15.82 10.91
C ASP A 265 -8.19 15.05 11.62
N PRO A 266 -7.23 14.50 10.85
CA PRO A 266 -6.14 13.71 11.41
C PRO A 266 -5.24 14.53 12.34
N THR A 267 -5.01 14.03 13.55
CA THR A 267 -4.13 14.69 14.54
C THR A 267 -2.66 14.61 14.20
N VAL A 268 -2.28 13.61 13.38
CA VAL A 268 -0.92 13.41 12.90
C VAL A 268 -0.99 13.30 11.39
N SER A 269 -0.31 14.22 10.75
CA SER A 269 -0.11 14.25 9.31
C SER A 269 1.20 14.93 8.97
N GLU A 270 1.63 14.83 7.72
CA GLU A 270 2.89 15.45 7.27
C GLU A 270 4.12 14.94 8.03
N VAL A 271 4.18 13.64 8.30
CA VAL A 271 5.33 13.02 8.97
C VAL A 271 6.13 12.16 7.98
N GLY A 272 7.44 12.40 7.94
CA GLY A 272 8.37 11.73 7.03
C GLY A 272 9.46 10.93 7.74
N ILE A 273 9.86 9.80 7.15
CA ILE A 273 11.10 9.08 7.51
C ILE A 273 11.90 8.89 6.22
N GLU A 274 13.11 9.45 6.17
CA GLU A 274 13.83 9.56 4.90
C GLU A 274 15.34 9.30 5.01
N ASN A 275 15.90 8.76 3.93
CA ASN A 275 17.35 8.74 3.66
C ASN A 275 18.17 8.11 4.79
N LEU A 276 17.71 6.99 5.35
CA LEU A 276 18.36 6.29 6.45
C LEU A 276 18.07 4.79 6.40
N ALA A 277 18.82 4.01 7.18
CA ALA A 277 18.63 2.57 7.31
C ALA A 277 18.24 2.16 8.72
N PHE A 278 17.58 1.00 8.80
CA PHE A 278 17.25 0.28 10.03
C PHE A 278 18.03 -1.04 10.04
N GLU A 279 18.74 -1.31 11.12
CA GLU A 279 19.51 -2.53 11.30
C GLU A 279 19.08 -3.26 12.58
N PHE A 280 18.66 -4.51 12.41
CA PHE A 280 18.33 -5.42 13.51
C PHE A 280 19.39 -6.54 13.62
N PRO A 281 19.51 -7.19 14.81
CA PRO A 281 20.44 -8.29 15.00
C PRO A 281 20.22 -9.44 14.02
N ASP A 282 21.31 -9.88 13.37
CA ASP A 282 21.31 -11.07 12.53
C ASP A 282 21.12 -12.32 13.38
N THR A 283 19.86 -12.77 13.45
CA THR A 283 19.47 -13.95 14.21
C THR A 283 18.51 -14.79 13.40
N PRO A 284 18.53 -16.13 13.53
CA PRO A 284 17.64 -17.01 12.79
C PRO A 284 16.16 -16.60 12.90
N TYR A 285 15.43 -16.62 11.79
CA TYR A 285 13.97 -16.48 11.85
C TYR A 285 13.36 -17.76 12.42
N LYS A 286 12.57 -17.63 13.49
CA LYS A 286 11.98 -18.78 14.21
C LYS A 286 10.68 -19.27 13.56
N GLY A 287 10.15 -18.55 12.58
CA GLY A 287 8.96 -18.91 11.80
C GLY A 287 7.70 -18.16 12.23
N HIS A 288 6.58 -18.49 11.59
CA HIS A 288 5.30 -17.80 11.73
C HIS A 288 4.81 -17.69 13.19
N PHE A 289 4.40 -16.48 13.60
CA PHE A 289 3.88 -16.16 14.94
C PHE A 289 4.88 -16.43 16.06
N THR A 290 6.15 -16.13 15.78
CA THR A 290 7.23 -16.20 16.78
C THR A 290 8.03 -14.91 16.88
N GLU A 291 7.54 -13.86 16.21
CA GLU A 291 8.17 -12.54 16.15
C GLU A 291 8.17 -11.90 17.54
N VAL A 292 9.29 -11.27 17.88
CA VAL A 292 9.48 -10.52 19.14
C VAL A 292 9.38 -9.01 18.91
N GLY A 293 9.12 -8.61 17.67
CA GLY A 293 8.96 -7.23 17.27
C GLY A 293 10.25 -6.55 16.88
N ARG A 294 11.04 -7.17 16.00
CA ARG A 294 12.06 -6.44 15.23
C ARG A 294 11.41 -5.70 14.07
N ASN A 295 10.57 -4.72 14.41
CA ASN A 295 9.71 -4.02 13.45
C ASN A 295 10.23 -2.58 13.26
N ALA A 296 10.47 -2.16 12.02
CA ALA A 296 11.11 -0.86 11.79
C ALA A 296 10.14 0.31 11.99
N ILE A 297 9.07 0.36 11.19
CA ILE A 297 8.18 1.53 11.12
C ILE A 297 6.73 1.10 11.33
N ALA A 298 6.02 1.84 12.19
CA ALA A 298 4.57 1.77 12.27
C ALA A 298 3.94 3.13 11.99
N ILE A 299 3.00 3.17 11.06
CA ILE A 299 2.18 4.36 10.76
C ILE A 299 0.73 4.00 11.09
N GLN A 300 0.22 4.53 12.19
CA GLN A 300 -1.07 4.17 12.75
C GLN A 300 -2.00 5.38 12.85
N SER A 301 -3.14 5.31 12.18
CA SER A 301 -4.17 6.37 12.26
C SER A 301 -3.64 7.78 11.97
N ALA A 302 -2.69 7.86 11.05
CA ALA A 302 -2.09 9.10 10.56
C ALA A 302 -2.38 9.26 9.07
N ALA A 303 -2.39 10.50 8.57
CA ALA A 303 -2.69 10.80 7.18
C ALA A 303 -1.51 11.50 6.50
N ASP A 304 -1.40 11.39 5.17
CA ASP A 304 -0.44 12.18 4.39
C ASP A 304 1.01 12.08 4.93
N CYS A 305 1.41 10.88 5.37
CA CYS A 305 2.75 10.57 5.86
C CYS A 305 3.56 9.84 4.77
N TRP A 306 4.89 9.82 4.89
CA TRP A 306 5.70 9.15 3.89
C TRP A 306 6.97 8.52 4.45
N VAL A 307 7.48 7.56 3.68
CA VAL A 307 8.80 6.96 3.86
C VAL A 307 9.53 7.06 2.53
N ARG A 308 10.75 7.61 2.51
CA ARG A 308 11.51 7.84 1.27
C ARG A 308 12.94 7.36 1.38
N ASN A 309 13.39 6.52 0.45
CA ASN A 309 14.78 6.06 0.37
C ASN A 309 15.27 5.45 1.70
N VAL A 310 14.61 4.36 2.11
CA VAL A 310 14.88 3.65 3.36
C VAL A 310 15.28 2.21 3.07
N ARG A 311 16.34 1.75 3.76
CA ARG A 311 16.80 0.36 3.76
C ARG A 311 16.52 -0.29 5.10
N ILE A 312 16.02 -1.52 5.11
CA ILE A 312 15.73 -2.28 6.33
C ILE A 312 16.42 -3.64 6.26
N VAL A 313 17.20 -3.96 7.30
CA VAL A 313 18.03 -5.16 7.36
C VAL A 313 17.63 -6.03 8.56
N ASN A 314 17.39 -7.32 8.31
CA ASN A 314 17.13 -8.36 9.33
C ASN A 314 15.87 -8.15 10.20
N CYS A 315 14.85 -7.45 9.69
CA CYS A 315 13.60 -7.24 10.44
C CYS A 315 12.76 -8.52 10.59
N ASP A 316 11.92 -8.57 11.62
CA ASP A 316 10.77 -9.46 11.69
C ASP A 316 9.66 -8.95 10.76
N SER A 317 9.35 -7.64 10.83
CA SER A 317 8.47 -6.97 9.87
C SER A 317 9.02 -5.59 9.49
N ALA A 318 8.91 -5.19 8.23
CA ALA A 318 9.49 -3.91 7.81
C ALA A 318 8.57 -2.73 8.16
N ILE A 319 7.38 -2.64 7.54
CA ILE A 319 6.47 -1.51 7.76
C ILE A 319 5.04 -1.98 8.07
N PHE A 320 4.53 -1.63 9.25
CA PHE A 320 3.10 -1.71 9.55
C PHE A 320 2.42 -0.38 9.23
N LEU A 321 1.96 -0.24 7.98
CA LEU A 321 1.20 0.92 7.55
C LEU A 321 -0.31 0.64 7.71
N SER A 322 -0.96 1.46 8.53
CA SER A 322 -2.41 1.50 8.80
C SER A 322 -2.92 2.96 8.78
N GLY A 323 -2.21 3.81 8.03
CA GLY A 323 -2.53 5.21 7.74
C GLY A 323 -3.49 5.39 6.56
N MET A 324 -3.78 6.63 6.20
CA MET A 324 -4.50 6.99 4.98
C MET A 324 -3.66 7.94 4.13
N PHE A 325 -3.70 7.81 2.80
CA PHE A 325 -2.94 8.70 1.89
C PHE A 325 -1.44 8.74 2.20
N CYS A 326 -0.85 7.62 2.63
CA CYS A 326 0.57 7.56 2.91
C CYS A 326 1.35 7.00 1.70
N SER A 327 2.58 7.47 1.49
CA SER A 327 3.43 7.03 0.39
C SER A 327 4.77 6.47 0.85
N ILE A 328 5.12 5.30 0.36
CA ILE A 328 6.40 4.63 0.57
C ILE A 328 7.11 4.60 -0.79
N ASP A 329 8.27 5.25 -0.89
CA ASP A 329 9.01 5.44 -2.14
C ASP A 329 10.49 5.12 -1.96
N GLY A 330 11.04 4.13 -2.66
CA GLY A 330 12.44 3.74 -2.45
C GLY A 330 12.62 2.90 -1.19
N LEU A 331 11.94 1.75 -1.11
CA LEU A 331 12.08 0.82 0.01
C LEU A 331 12.91 -0.39 -0.40
N GLU A 332 14.05 -0.57 0.27
CA GLU A 332 14.88 -1.77 0.13
C GLU A 332 14.78 -2.61 1.40
N ILE A 333 14.53 -3.92 1.23
CA ILE A 333 14.51 -4.86 2.35
C ILE A 333 15.41 -6.05 2.05
N GLU A 334 16.29 -6.37 2.99
CA GLU A 334 17.21 -7.49 2.89
C GLU A 334 17.39 -8.20 4.24
N SER A 335 17.93 -9.41 4.20
CA SER A 335 18.10 -10.22 5.39
C SER A 335 19.20 -11.26 5.19
N ASN A 336 20.12 -11.31 6.15
CA ASN A 336 21.12 -12.37 6.30
C ASN A 336 20.63 -13.49 7.23
N ARG A 337 19.45 -13.32 7.83
CA ARG A 337 18.88 -14.27 8.78
C ARG A 337 18.72 -15.64 8.14
N LYS A 338 19.11 -16.68 8.86
CA LYS A 338 18.79 -18.06 8.47
C LYS A 338 17.27 -18.22 8.30
N PRO A 339 16.77 -18.59 7.10
CA PRO A 339 15.34 -18.63 6.83
C PRO A 339 14.65 -19.83 7.51
N HIS A 340 13.38 -19.66 7.82
CA HIS A 340 12.46 -20.75 8.17
C HIS A 340 11.52 -21.01 7.00
N LYS A 341 11.55 -22.23 6.44
CA LYS A 341 10.73 -22.62 5.28
C LYS A 341 10.81 -21.62 4.10
N GLY A 342 12.01 -21.09 3.84
CA GLY A 342 12.25 -20.15 2.74
C GLY A 342 11.80 -18.71 3.01
N THR A 343 11.45 -18.37 4.25
CA THR A 343 11.11 -16.99 4.66
C THR A 343 12.07 -16.50 5.75
N THR A 344 12.35 -15.20 5.80
CA THR A 344 13.29 -14.58 6.75
C THR A 344 12.62 -13.61 7.72
N GLY A 345 11.31 -13.42 7.59
CA GLY A 345 10.49 -12.58 8.45
C GLY A 345 8.99 -12.81 8.16
N HIS A 346 8.16 -12.03 8.84
CA HIS A 346 6.70 -12.15 8.80
C HIS A 346 6.04 -11.25 7.77
N HIS A 347 6.14 -9.91 7.92
CA HIS A 347 5.54 -8.95 6.99
C HIS A 347 6.60 -8.04 6.33
N GLY A 348 6.61 -7.95 5.00
CA GLY A 348 7.35 -6.90 4.30
C GLY A 348 6.70 -5.54 4.57
N ILE A 349 5.45 -5.39 4.13
CA ILE A 349 4.64 -4.21 4.40
C ILE A 349 3.15 -4.55 4.49
N THR A 350 2.44 -3.91 5.43
CA THR A 350 0.97 -3.88 5.42
C THR A 350 0.44 -2.57 4.85
N PHE A 351 -0.78 -2.57 4.33
CA PHE A 351 -1.44 -1.38 3.81
C PHE A 351 -2.52 -0.81 4.74
N GLY A 352 -2.74 0.50 4.59
CA GLY A 352 -3.91 1.20 5.09
C GLY A 352 -4.95 1.40 3.98
N THR A 353 -5.43 2.62 3.81
CA THR A 353 -6.43 2.97 2.78
C THR A 353 -5.95 4.12 1.91
N ASP A 354 -6.13 4.01 0.59
CA ASP A 354 -5.62 4.95 -0.41
C ASP A 354 -4.12 5.28 -0.23
N CYS A 355 -3.31 4.29 0.16
CA CYS A 355 -1.86 4.42 0.31
C CYS A 355 -1.10 3.91 -0.93
N MET A 356 0.15 4.31 -1.09
CA MET A 356 1.00 3.90 -2.21
C MET A 356 2.35 3.36 -1.75
N LEU A 357 2.75 2.20 -2.28
CA LEU A 357 4.11 1.68 -2.27
C LEU A 357 4.67 1.77 -3.70
N LYS A 358 5.82 2.40 -3.88
CA LYS A 358 6.50 2.46 -5.18
C LYS A 358 8.02 2.35 -5.07
N ASN A 359 8.66 1.95 -6.16
CA ASN A 359 10.13 1.91 -6.28
C ASN A 359 10.76 1.08 -5.16
N PHE A 360 10.37 -0.19 -5.02
CA PHE A 360 10.85 -1.07 -3.95
C PHE A 360 11.63 -2.27 -4.47
N ASP A 361 12.55 -2.78 -3.65
CA ASP A 361 13.34 -3.99 -3.91
C ASP A 361 13.34 -4.91 -2.67
N PHE A 362 12.57 -6.00 -2.74
CA PHE A 362 12.54 -7.02 -1.70
C PHE A 362 13.56 -8.11 -2.05
N LYS A 363 14.79 -7.95 -1.55
CA LYS A 363 15.92 -8.89 -1.72
C LYS A 363 15.80 -10.12 -0.80
N THR A 364 14.72 -10.19 -0.05
CA THR A 364 14.36 -11.32 0.81
C THR A 364 12.87 -11.65 0.65
N HIS A 365 12.41 -12.71 1.30
CA HIS A 365 11.04 -13.19 1.16
C HIS A 365 10.42 -13.39 2.54
N PHE A 366 9.27 -12.76 2.74
CA PHE A 366 8.50 -12.81 3.98
C PHE A 366 7.41 -13.88 3.89
N ILE A 367 6.79 -14.24 5.02
CA ILE A 367 5.55 -15.02 4.99
C ILE A 367 4.48 -14.25 4.21
N HIS A 368 4.41 -12.93 4.44
CA HIS A 368 3.54 -11.99 3.76
C HIS A 368 4.38 -10.81 3.23
N ASP A 369 4.63 -10.73 1.92
CA ASP A 369 5.46 -9.64 1.38
C ASP A 369 4.68 -8.34 1.35
N ILE A 370 3.58 -8.29 0.60
CA ILE A 370 2.74 -7.10 0.45
C ILE A 370 1.33 -7.43 0.93
N THR A 371 0.97 -6.97 2.13
CA THR A 371 -0.28 -7.32 2.81
C THR A 371 -1.35 -6.24 2.67
N LEU A 372 -2.51 -6.63 2.16
CA LEU A 372 -3.78 -5.91 2.26
C LEU A 372 -4.64 -6.62 3.30
N SER A 373 -5.24 -5.87 4.21
CA SER A 373 -6.08 -6.41 5.28
C SER A 373 -7.43 -5.70 5.34
N TYR A 374 -8.22 -6.02 6.37
CA TYR A 374 -9.62 -5.70 6.55
C TYR A 374 -10.08 -4.36 5.95
N LEU A 375 -10.96 -4.43 4.94
CA LEU A 375 -11.57 -3.28 4.26
C LEU A 375 -10.60 -2.29 3.61
N ASN A 376 -9.30 -2.62 3.52
CA ASN A 376 -8.33 -1.79 2.82
C ASN A 376 -8.73 -1.66 1.34
N ALA A 377 -8.75 -0.42 0.85
CA ALA A 377 -9.19 -0.13 -0.49
C ALA A 377 -8.43 1.06 -1.08
N GLY A 378 -8.35 1.11 -2.40
CA GLY A 378 -7.70 2.20 -3.12
C GLY A 378 -6.18 2.21 -3.05
N ASN A 379 -5.55 1.16 -2.53
CA ASN A 379 -4.11 1.12 -2.40
C ASN A 379 -3.43 0.77 -3.73
N VAL A 380 -2.18 1.21 -3.88
CA VAL A 380 -1.35 0.96 -5.06
C VAL A 380 0.02 0.45 -4.64
N ALA A 381 0.42 -0.71 -5.16
CA ALA A 381 1.80 -1.19 -5.14
C ALA A 381 2.33 -1.19 -6.57
N LYS A 382 3.41 -0.44 -6.85
CA LYS A 382 3.89 -0.26 -8.22
C LYS A 382 5.40 -0.12 -8.40
N ASN A 383 5.87 -0.33 -9.62
CA ASN A 383 7.25 -0.05 -10.04
C ASN A 383 8.30 -0.66 -9.08
N GLY A 384 8.10 -1.91 -8.69
CA GLY A 384 8.96 -2.59 -7.72
C GLY A 384 9.21 -4.03 -8.07
N LYS A 385 10.11 -4.66 -7.33
CA LYS A 385 10.50 -6.04 -7.54
C LYS A 385 10.75 -6.77 -6.22
N GLY A 386 10.71 -8.09 -6.29
CA GLY A 386 11.20 -8.93 -5.20
C GLY A 386 11.59 -10.31 -5.69
N ILE A 387 12.30 -11.07 -4.86
CA ILE A 387 12.82 -12.38 -5.28
C ILE A 387 11.72 -13.41 -5.55
N ASN A 388 10.57 -13.28 -4.87
CA ASN A 388 9.40 -14.16 -5.00
C ASN A 388 8.15 -13.57 -4.31
N LEU A 389 7.67 -12.42 -4.78
CA LEU A 389 6.63 -11.64 -4.08
C LEU A 389 5.32 -12.43 -3.90
N SER A 390 4.73 -12.27 -2.72
CA SER A 390 3.34 -12.63 -2.40
C SER A 390 2.47 -11.38 -2.31
N PHE A 391 1.33 -11.38 -3.02
CA PHE A 391 0.30 -10.34 -2.94
C PHE A 391 -0.76 -10.80 -1.94
N ASP A 392 -0.43 -10.63 -0.67
CA ASP A 392 -1.15 -11.18 0.45
C ASP A 392 -2.43 -10.38 0.74
N HIS A 393 -3.59 -11.03 0.70
CA HIS A 393 -4.89 -10.40 0.99
C HIS A 393 -5.59 -11.11 2.17
N HIS A 394 -5.63 -10.46 3.33
CA HIS A 394 -6.16 -10.94 4.61
C HIS A 394 -7.70 -10.89 4.73
N LYS A 395 -8.41 -11.16 3.63
CA LYS A 395 -9.89 -11.30 3.58
C LYS A 395 -10.63 -10.07 4.14
N LYS A 396 -11.90 -10.24 4.52
CA LYS A 396 -12.80 -9.23 5.11
C LYS A 396 -12.90 -7.94 4.27
N GLY A 397 -13.22 -8.09 2.99
CA GLY A 397 -13.71 -7.02 2.13
C GLY A 397 -12.67 -5.99 1.68
N ASN A 398 -11.37 -6.32 1.67
CA ASN A 398 -10.38 -5.48 0.99
C ASN A 398 -10.68 -5.49 -0.52
N HIS A 399 -10.84 -4.34 -1.16
CA HIS A 399 -11.38 -4.24 -2.52
C HIS A 399 -10.75 -3.07 -3.28
N GLU A 400 -10.77 -3.11 -4.60
CA GLU A 400 -10.20 -2.06 -5.46
C GLU A 400 -8.78 -1.63 -5.05
N ASN A 401 -7.88 -2.61 -4.93
CA ASN A 401 -6.45 -2.38 -4.75
C ASN A 401 -5.71 -2.75 -6.04
N LEU A 402 -4.60 -2.06 -6.33
CA LEU A 402 -3.81 -2.20 -7.55
C LEU A 402 -2.40 -2.73 -7.25
N PHE A 403 -2.01 -3.76 -7.99
CA PHE A 403 -0.63 -4.20 -8.15
C PHE A 403 -0.22 -3.96 -9.60
N CYS A 404 0.78 -3.11 -9.85
CA CYS A 404 1.05 -2.58 -11.18
C CYS A 404 2.53 -2.47 -11.54
N ASN A 405 2.93 -2.93 -12.72
CA ASN A 405 4.31 -2.84 -13.20
C ASN A 405 5.32 -3.44 -12.21
N LEU A 406 5.07 -4.68 -11.81
CA LEU A 406 5.88 -5.37 -10.80
C LEU A 406 6.67 -6.52 -11.42
N ASP A 407 7.87 -6.75 -10.90
CA ASP A 407 8.59 -8.02 -11.09
C ASP A 407 8.42 -8.88 -9.83
N ALA A 408 7.59 -9.91 -9.92
CA ALA A 408 7.32 -10.83 -8.82
C ALA A 408 8.46 -11.86 -8.60
N GLY A 409 9.55 -11.76 -9.36
CA GLY A 409 10.70 -12.65 -9.28
C GLY A 409 10.32 -14.05 -9.73
N ARG A 410 10.50 -15.05 -8.86
CA ARG A 410 10.07 -16.42 -9.19
C ARG A 410 8.57 -16.48 -9.51
N GLY A 411 7.73 -15.72 -8.81
CA GLY A 411 6.28 -15.62 -9.06
C GLY A 411 5.46 -16.82 -8.61
N SER A 412 6.05 -17.79 -7.90
CA SER A 412 5.35 -19.01 -7.48
C SER A 412 4.42 -18.80 -6.27
N GLU A 413 4.54 -17.67 -5.59
CA GLU A 413 3.83 -17.36 -4.34
C GLU A 413 2.90 -16.14 -4.47
N ILE A 414 2.70 -15.62 -5.68
CA ILE A 414 1.94 -14.38 -5.91
C ILE A 414 0.53 -14.45 -5.31
N TRP A 415 -0.10 -15.63 -5.30
CA TRP A 415 -1.43 -15.86 -4.74
C TRP A 415 -1.41 -16.40 -3.31
N ARG A 416 -0.24 -16.56 -2.67
CA ARG A 416 -0.15 -16.99 -1.27
C ARG A 416 -0.71 -15.88 -0.39
N CYS A 417 -1.76 -16.22 0.36
CA CYS A 417 -2.43 -15.30 1.27
C CYS A 417 -2.62 -15.93 2.65
N GLY A 418 -2.55 -15.09 3.69
CA GLY A 418 -3.00 -15.37 5.03
C GLY A 418 -4.44 -14.93 5.28
N GLY A 419 -4.75 -14.71 6.56
CA GLY A 419 -6.08 -14.35 7.04
C GLY A 419 -6.85 -15.53 7.63
N GLY A 420 -7.68 -15.23 8.63
CA GLY A 420 -8.47 -16.23 9.35
C GLY A 420 -9.50 -16.95 8.47
N ALA A 421 -9.86 -18.17 8.87
CA ALA A 421 -10.94 -18.92 8.21
C ALA A 421 -12.28 -18.18 8.27
N SER A 422 -13.16 -18.40 7.29
CA SER A 422 -14.55 -17.91 7.28
C SER A 422 -14.71 -16.38 7.38
N LEU A 423 -13.72 -15.63 6.88
CA LEU A 423 -13.74 -14.16 6.79
C LEU A 423 -13.93 -13.65 5.34
N GLY A 424 -14.43 -14.52 4.47
CA GLY A 424 -14.60 -14.29 3.04
C GLY A 424 -13.43 -14.75 2.18
N LYS A 425 -13.50 -14.46 0.89
CA LYS A 425 -12.40 -14.60 -0.08
C LYS A 425 -11.26 -13.65 0.28
N HIS A 426 -10.05 -13.96 -0.18
CA HIS A 426 -8.85 -13.17 0.13
C HIS A 426 -8.95 -11.74 -0.42
N CYS A 427 -9.24 -11.60 -1.71
CA CYS A 427 -9.44 -10.36 -2.45
C CYS A 427 -10.93 -10.09 -2.67
N GLY A 428 -11.35 -8.83 -2.51
CA GLY A 428 -12.68 -8.33 -2.82
C GLY A 428 -12.86 -7.89 -4.27
N ALA A 429 -13.92 -7.14 -4.50
CA ALA A 429 -14.31 -6.68 -5.83
C ALA A 429 -13.20 -5.86 -6.51
N ARG A 430 -13.01 -6.08 -7.81
CA ARG A 430 -12.18 -5.25 -8.70
C ARG A 430 -10.73 -5.05 -8.23
N GLY A 431 -10.19 -5.98 -7.45
CA GLY A 431 -8.74 -6.11 -7.28
C GLY A 431 -8.08 -6.24 -8.65
N THR A 432 -7.04 -5.43 -8.90
CA THR A 432 -6.45 -5.25 -10.22
C THR A 432 -4.97 -5.60 -10.21
N PHE A 433 -4.57 -6.49 -11.11
CA PHE A 433 -3.19 -6.92 -11.33
C PHE A 433 -2.81 -6.55 -12.77
N TRP A 434 -1.82 -5.67 -12.92
CA TRP A 434 -1.52 -4.99 -14.17
C TRP A 434 -0.03 -5.02 -14.50
N SER A 435 0.39 -5.47 -15.68
CA SER A 435 1.82 -5.53 -16.06
C SER A 435 2.68 -6.26 -15.00
N ILE A 436 2.40 -7.55 -14.77
CA ILE A 436 3.10 -8.37 -13.76
C ILE A 436 4.05 -9.34 -14.45
N ARG A 437 5.35 -9.15 -14.23
CA ARG A 437 6.43 -10.03 -14.69
C ARG A 437 6.72 -11.11 -13.65
N SER A 438 7.09 -12.29 -14.13
CA SER A 438 7.54 -13.41 -13.29
C SER A 438 8.32 -14.42 -14.12
N LYS A 439 9.11 -15.27 -13.45
CA LYS A 439 9.80 -16.41 -14.10
C LYS A 439 8.87 -17.59 -14.39
N THR A 440 7.80 -17.75 -13.62
CA THR A 440 6.79 -18.80 -13.83
C THR A 440 5.54 -18.25 -14.49
N ASN A 441 4.91 -19.06 -15.34
CA ASN A 441 3.60 -18.77 -15.91
C ASN A 441 2.53 -18.61 -14.82
N LEU A 442 1.84 -17.48 -14.85
CA LEU A 442 0.73 -17.17 -13.97
C LEU A 442 -0.58 -17.59 -14.63
N GLN A 443 -1.52 -18.03 -13.79
CA GLN A 443 -2.88 -18.36 -14.20
C GLN A 443 -3.85 -17.52 -13.39
N TRP A 444 -5.14 -17.58 -13.78
CA TRP A 444 -6.21 -17.07 -12.93
C TRP A 444 -6.06 -17.64 -11.51
N PRO A 445 -6.23 -16.81 -10.46
CA PRO A 445 -6.02 -17.26 -9.10
C PRO A 445 -7.07 -18.31 -8.68
N PRO A 446 -6.77 -19.13 -7.66
CA PRO A 446 -7.73 -20.13 -7.16
C PRO A 446 -9.07 -19.50 -6.75
N THR A 447 -10.18 -20.26 -6.83
CA THR A 447 -11.54 -19.76 -6.54
C THR A 447 -11.71 -19.09 -5.16
N LYS A 448 -10.91 -19.50 -4.17
CA LYS A 448 -10.90 -18.91 -2.82
C LYS A 448 -10.21 -17.54 -2.75
N PHE A 449 -9.45 -17.16 -3.78
CA PHE A 449 -8.71 -15.91 -3.83
C PHE A 449 -9.66 -14.71 -3.95
N GLY A 450 -10.46 -14.60 -5.00
CA GLY A 450 -11.36 -13.44 -5.17
C GLY A 450 -12.57 -13.70 -6.07
N PRO A 451 -13.47 -12.72 -6.21
CA PRO A 451 -14.62 -12.79 -7.11
C PRO A 451 -14.20 -12.59 -8.57
N ASP A 452 -15.05 -13.00 -9.53
CA ASP A 452 -14.72 -12.91 -10.95
C ASP A 452 -14.57 -11.45 -11.45
N SER A 453 -15.12 -10.47 -10.73
CA SER A 453 -14.97 -9.03 -10.99
C SER A 453 -13.54 -8.48 -10.88
N MET A 454 -12.54 -9.29 -10.53
CA MET A 454 -11.12 -8.90 -10.56
C MET A 454 -10.64 -8.61 -11.99
N ASN A 455 -9.55 -7.85 -12.11
CA ASN A 455 -8.95 -7.51 -13.39
C ASN A 455 -7.51 -8.03 -13.42
N LEU A 456 -7.18 -8.90 -14.38
CA LEU A 456 -5.83 -9.38 -14.62
C LEU A 456 -5.43 -8.99 -16.04
N VAL A 457 -4.51 -8.05 -16.18
CA VAL A 457 -4.15 -7.45 -17.48
C VAL A 457 -2.64 -7.44 -17.61
N GLY A 458 -2.11 -8.09 -18.64
CA GLY A 458 -0.67 -8.07 -18.86
C GLY A 458 0.13 -8.81 -17.81
N ILE A 459 -0.22 -10.06 -17.50
CA ILE A 459 0.57 -10.88 -16.59
C ILE A 459 1.37 -11.91 -17.39
N HIS A 460 2.55 -12.30 -16.90
CA HIS A 460 3.33 -13.34 -17.57
C HIS A 460 2.58 -14.67 -17.56
N THR A 461 2.09 -15.11 -18.71
CA THR A 461 1.20 -16.28 -18.83
C THR A 461 1.29 -16.92 -20.21
N SER A 462 0.99 -18.21 -20.27
CA SER A 462 0.68 -18.95 -21.51
C SER A 462 -0.83 -19.20 -21.68
N GLY A 463 -1.66 -18.59 -20.83
CA GLY A 463 -3.12 -18.68 -20.89
C GLY A 463 -3.72 -17.90 -22.06
N LYS A 464 -5.01 -18.11 -22.32
CA LYS A 464 -5.77 -17.36 -23.32
C LYS A 464 -6.46 -16.16 -22.69
N THR A 465 -6.66 -15.11 -23.48
CA THR A 465 -7.53 -13.97 -23.11
C THR A 465 -8.98 -14.41 -22.96
N TYR A 466 -9.66 -13.87 -21.94
CA TYR A 466 -11.11 -13.90 -21.77
C TYR A 466 -11.57 -12.61 -21.08
N THR A 467 -12.44 -11.85 -21.75
CA THR A 467 -12.86 -10.50 -21.34
C THR A 467 -14.36 -10.43 -21.17
N ASP A 468 -14.90 -11.15 -20.17
CA ASP A 468 -16.34 -11.12 -19.86
C ASP A 468 -16.64 -9.91 -18.95
N PRO A 469 -17.44 -8.91 -19.41
CA PRO A 469 -17.78 -7.75 -18.59
C PRO A 469 -18.53 -8.09 -17.30
N ALA A 470 -19.32 -9.17 -17.27
CA ALA A 470 -20.06 -9.62 -16.10
C ALA A 470 -19.30 -10.69 -15.28
N GLY A 471 -18.22 -11.22 -15.84
CA GLY A 471 -17.42 -12.29 -15.27
C GLY A 471 -15.95 -11.96 -15.20
N ARG A 472 -15.13 -12.97 -15.48
CA ARG A 472 -13.69 -12.88 -15.36
C ARG A 472 -13.09 -12.02 -16.47
N TRP A 473 -12.07 -11.25 -16.11
CA TRP A 473 -11.33 -10.43 -17.05
C TRP A 473 -9.85 -10.69 -16.98
N PHE A 474 -9.35 -11.29 -18.04
CA PHE A 474 -7.98 -11.74 -18.20
C PHE A 474 -7.50 -11.40 -19.59
N GLU A 475 -6.61 -10.43 -19.69
CA GLU A 475 -5.96 -10.05 -20.95
C GLU A 475 -4.56 -10.65 -20.96
N ALA A 476 -4.36 -11.70 -21.76
CA ALA A 476 -3.09 -12.41 -21.92
C ALA A 476 -2.12 -11.64 -22.83
N ILE A 477 -1.88 -10.38 -22.47
CA ILE A 477 -0.90 -9.50 -23.12
C ILE A 477 0.47 -9.77 -22.45
N PRO A 478 1.58 -9.90 -23.19
CA PRO A 478 2.89 -9.93 -22.57
C PRO A 478 3.14 -8.65 -21.75
N PRO A 479 3.55 -8.74 -20.47
CA PRO A 479 3.75 -7.55 -19.62
C PRO A 479 4.67 -6.48 -20.23
N GLU A 480 5.65 -6.89 -21.03
CA GLU A 480 6.62 -6.07 -21.77
C GLU A 480 5.99 -5.28 -22.94
N ASP A 481 4.90 -5.79 -23.49
CA ASP A 481 4.21 -5.23 -24.67
C ASP A 481 3.02 -4.36 -24.27
N LEU A 482 2.48 -4.54 -23.06
CA LEU A 482 1.36 -3.78 -22.55
C LEU A 482 1.70 -2.29 -22.39
N ARG A 483 0.84 -1.43 -22.95
CA ARG A 483 0.86 0.02 -22.76
C ARG A 483 -0.51 0.52 -22.25
N PRO A 484 -0.54 1.42 -21.26
CA PRO A 484 0.56 1.79 -20.37
C PRO A 484 0.97 0.60 -19.48
N ALA A 485 2.26 0.45 -19.18
CA ALA A 485 2.71 -0.54 -18.19
C ALA A 485 2.29 -0.14 -16.77
N ASP A 486 2.19 1.17 -16.52
CA ASP A 486 1.84 1.78 -15.24
C ASP A 486 0.47 2.45 -15.31
N ILE A 487 -0.60 1.68 -15.09
CA ILE A 487 -1.98 2.19 -15.20
C ILE A 487 -2.29 3.30 -14.19
N HIS A 488 -1.66 3.28 -13.01
CA HIS A 488 -1.81 4.36 -12.04
C HIS A 488 -1.25 5.69 -12.58
N ALA A 489 -0.04 5.67 -13.17
CA ALA A 489 0.55 6.87 -13.75
C ALA A 489 -0.32 7.41 -14.90
N ALA A 490 -0.84 6.55 -15.77
CA ALA A 490 -1.72 6.96 -16.86
C ALA A 490 -3.05 7.55 -16.34
N GLN A 491 -3.68 6.95 -15.33
CA GLN A 491 -4.87 7.52 -14.68
C GLN A 491 -4.58 8.87 -14.03
N LEU A 492 -3.44 9.00 -13.35
CA LEU A 492 -3.01 10.25 -12.74
C LEU A 492 -2.77 11.36 -13.78
N ALA A 493 -2.08 11.04 -14.87
CA ALA A 493 -1.85 11.97 -15.98
C ALA A 493 -3.18 12.44 -16.57
N ARG A 494 -4.09 11.50 -16.87
CA ARG A 494 -5.45 11.81 -17.36
C ARG A 494 -6.22 12.71 -16.40
N ARG A 495 -6.20 12.40 -15.09
CA ARG A 495 -6.86 13.22 -14.05
C ARG A 495 -6.31 14.65 -14.03
N ARG A 496 -5.00 14.82 -14.23
CA ARG A 496 -4.32 16.12 -14.23
C ARG A 496 -4.38 16.84 -15.57
N GLY A 497 -4.99 16.25 -16.60
CA GLY A 497 -5.00 16.80 -17.96
C GLY A 497 -3.63 16.81 -18.64
N LEU A 498 -2.72 15.94 -18.20
CA LEU A 498 -1.38 15.77 -18.78
C LEU A 498 -1.40 14.68 -19.87
N PRO A 499 -0.50 14.73 -20.86
CA PRO A 499 -0.27 13.60 -21.77
C PRO A 499 0.09 12.35 -20.96
N ALA A 500 -0.40 11.18 -21.38
CA ALA A 500 0.04 9.92 -20.80
C ALA A 500 1.49 9.66 -21.29
N GLU A 501 2.44 9.54 -20.35
CA GLU A 501 3.83 9.15 -20.62
C GLU A 501 3.98 7.63 -20.76
#